data_AF-F8MYB0-F1
#
_entry.id   AF-F8MYB0-F1
#
_cell.length_a   1.000
_cell.length_b   1.000
_cell.length_c   1.000
_cell.angle_alpha   90.00
_cell.angle_beta   90.00
_cell.angle_gamma   90.00
#
_symmetry.space_group_name_H-M   'P 1'
#
loop_
_entity.id
_entity.type
_entity.pdbx_description
1 polymer ?
#
loop_
_entity_poly.entity_id
_entity_poly.type
_entity_poly.pdbx_seq_one_letter_code
_entity_poly.pdbx_strand_id
1 'polypeptide(L)'
;MLPKAAKMPVPFLGRLDVTEYVALIGSFFLVGFEALIRVLTLALPNTLITLFYRLSRRLFNRWTTPAQKRAEERRQPVSEAVRNASDFVDLCALFGYTAEEHVVQTKDGYLLGLHRLAYKKGEEDTKVNRGPNSIKKRVVYLHHGLLMNSEVWVCLTDEQRCLPFVLVERGFDVWFGNNRGNKYSKKSVHCSPMSQRFWNFSIDEFAFHDIPDSISYILETTGQPSLSYIGFSQGTAQAFASLSIHPKLNDQVNVFIALAPAMSPAGLSNGIVDALVKASPQVLFLLFGRRSILSSATMWQSILYPPIFAKLIDMGLSFLFNWKTQNISTSQKLAAYPHLYSFTSTKSVVHWFQIIRTKSFQMFDDDVQPPLMLSTSSKYTKVAKYPTRNIKTPIVLVYGGIDSLVDIKVMLRELPTQTVATEIPHYEHLDFLWARDVDAQVFQHVFDALESFTGAEHTKEEYERYRSARHVSLSASNSLRRFKPNKNGDSTAVDSDVSTAVAGSVHDGEEQFIDADERQERLDQVKAPHQARESPLTTSVGSLSSTPGSKRGGNILRRPNSRPTSPMYPGSLDTRFENGSRAESLSDRSPDSEYVGALPSVTPPKRTGAGASQMSLNSLRAGKGISLGASESP
;
A
#
# COMPACT_ATOMS: atom_id res chain seq x y z
N MET A 1 -15.58 -54.76 9.77
CA MET A 1 -15.59 -53.32 9.43
C MET A 1 -16.89 -53.01 8.72
N LEU A 2 -17.61 -51.94 9.10
CA LEU A 2 -18.78 -51.46 8.34
C LEU A 2 -18.32 -50.45 7.28
N PRO A 3 -18.85 -50.46 6.05
CA PRO A 3 -18.56 -49.43 5.06
C PRO A 3 -19.16 -48.09 5.51
N LYS A 4 -18.40 -47.00 5.38
CA LYS A 4 -18.96 -45.65 5.56
C LYS A 4 -20.00 -45.40 4.47
N ALA A 5 -21.19 -44.96 4.85
CA ALA A 5 -22.27 -44.67 3.91
C ALA A 5 -21.83 -43.59 2.90
N ALA A 6 -21.98 -43.89 1.61
CA ALA A 6 -21.71 -42.93 0.55
C ALA A 6 -22.79 -41.84 0.54
N LYS A 7 -22.39 -40.57 0.74
CA LYS A 7 -23.28 -39.42 0.50
C LYS A 7 -23.60 -39.36 -0.99
N MET A 8 -24.86 -39.55 -1.38
CA MET A 8 -25.29 -39.29 -2.76
C MET A 8 -25.40 -37.77 -2.99
N PRO A 9 -24.81 -37.21 -4.06
CA PRO A 9 -25.00 -35.80 -4.41
C PRO A 9 -26.41 -35.57 -4.97
N VAL A 10 -27.08 -34.52 -4.49
CA VAL A 10 -28.45 -34.16 -4.91
C VAL A 10 -28.40 -33.37 -6.23
N PRO A 11 -29.31 -33.56 -7.22
CA PRO A 11 -29.07 -33.17 -8.62
C PRO A 11 -28.89 -31.67 -8.92
N PHE A 12 -29.23 -30.76 -8.02
CA PHE A 12 -28.99 -29.32 -8.18
C PHE A 12 -27.56 -28.89 -7.75
N LEU A 13 -26.81 -29.75 -7.06
CA LEU A 13 -25.89 -29.33 -6.00
C LEU A 13 -24.48 -29.98 -6.07
N GLY A 14 -23.99 -30.33 -7.26
CA GLY A 14 -22.74 -31.08 -7.48
C GLY A 14 -21.41 -30.36 -7.19
N ARG A 15 -21.36 -29.37 -6.28
CA ARG A 15 -20.13 -28.60 -5.95
C ARG A 15 -19.90 -28.27 -4.49
N LEU A 16 -20.87 -28.48 -3.60
CA LEU A 16 -20.76 -28.15 -2.18
C LEU A 16 -21.30 -29.32 -1.33
N ASP A 17 -20.80 -29.47 -0.11
CA ASP A 17 -21.29 -30.45 0.85
C ASP A 17 -22.55 -29.93 1.60
N VAL A 18 -23.31 -30.81 2.25
CA VAL A 18 -24.57 -30.46 2.94
C VAL A 18 -24.35 -29.38 4.01
N THR A 19 -23.21 -29.41 4.71
CA THR A 19 -22.80 -28.38 5.67
C THR A 19 -22.49 -27.03 5.02
N GLU A 20 -21.95 -27.04 3.80
CA GLU A 20 -21.69 -25.82 3.02
C GLU A 20 -22.99 -25.22 2.48
N TYR A 21 -24.02 -26.02 2.21
CA TYR A 21 -25.36 -25.50 1.91
C TYR A 21 -26.05 -24.85 3.11
N VAL A 22 -25.92 -25.42 4.31
CA VAL A 22 -26.40 -24.76 5.54
C VAL A 22 -25.65 -23.43 5.76
N ALA A 23 -24.33 -23.40 5.52
CA ALA A 23 -23.53 -22.17 5.57
C ALA A 23 -23.98 -21.14 4.51
N LEU A 24 -24.27 -21.57 3.28
CA LEU A 24 -24.74 -20.70 2.20
C LEU A 24 -26.12 -20.11 2.49
N ILE A 25 -27.06 -20.91 3.01
CA ILE A 25 -28.39 -20.46 3.44
C ILE A 25 -28.25 -19.48 4.62
N GLY A 26 -27.41 -19.77 5.61
CA GLY A 26 -27.09 -18.85 6.70
C GLY A 26 -26.47 -17.53 6.21
N SER A 27 -25.70 -17.57 5.13
CA SER A 27 -25.16 -16.37 4.46
C SER A 27 -26.25 -15.53 3.81
N PHE A 28 -27.26 -16.14 3.16
CA PHE A 28 -28.44 -15.43 2.67
C PHE A 28 -29.20 -14.72 3.79
N PHE A 29 -29.38 -15.35 4.95
CA PHE A 29 -29.99 -14.69 6.11
C PHE A 29 -29.14 -13.52 6.64
N LEU A 30 -27.82 -13.72 6.82
CA LEU A 30 -26.91 -12.66 7.27
C LEU A 30 -26.86 -11.45 6.33
N VAL A 31 -26.97 -11.68 5.02
CA VAL A 31 -26.89 -10.60 4.03
C VAL A 31 -28.25 -9.94 3.78
N GLY A 32 -29.37 -10.68 3.85
CA GLY A 32 -30.70 -10.07 3.97
C GLY A 32 -30.83 -9.18 5.21
N PHE A 33 -30.16 -9.56 6.30
CA PHE A 33 -30.04 -8.76 7.51
C PHE A 33 -29.13 -7.52 7.33
N GLU A 34 -28.01 -7.60 6.58
CA GLU A 34 -27.23 -6.41 6.19
C GLU A 34 -28.09 -5.43 5.40
N ALA A 35 -28.83 -5.91 4.39
CA ALA A 35 -29.70 -5.09 3.57
C ALA A 35 -30.81 -4.40 4.38
N LEU A 36 -31.46 -5.13 5.31
CA LEU A 36 -32.44 -4.57 6.23
C LEU A 36 -31.83 -3.50 7.15
N ILE A 37 -30.68 -3.79 7.76
CA ILE A 37 -29.97 -2.83 8.62
C ILE A 37 -29.54 -1.61 7.82
N ARG A 38 -29.03 -1.78 6.60
CA ARG A 38 -28.65 -0.68 5.69
C ARG A 38 -29.83 0.24 5.39
N VAL A 39 -31.02 -0.30 5.12
CA VAL A 39 -32.25 0.50 4.92
C VAL A 39 -32.64 1.24 6.21
N LEU A 40 -32.69 0.55 7.35
CA LEU A 40 -33.03 1.17 8.65
C LEU A 40 -32.06 2.28 9.05
N THR A 41 -30.77 2.12 8.73
CA THR A 41 -29.69 3.01 9.17
C THR A 41 -29.47 4.22 8.26
N LEU A 42 -29.81 4.12 6.96
CA LEU A 42 -29.93 5.30 6.08
C LEU A 42 -31.10 6.22 6.49
N ALA A 43 -32.04 5.71 7.28
CA ALA A 43 -33.17 6.46 7.83
C ALA A 43 -32.98 6.89 9.31
N LEU A 44 -31.82 6.63 9.93
CA LEU A 44 -31.63 6.86 11.37
C LEU A 44 -31.29 8.34 11.68
N PRO A 45 -32.08 9.05 12.51
CA PRO A 45 -31.71 10.40 12.96
C PRO A 45 -30.55 10.37 13.95
N ASN A 46 -29.77 11.46 14.01
CA ASN A 46 -28.63 11.60 14.94
C ASN A 46 -28.99 11.37 16.43
N THR A 47 -30.25 11.62 16.80
CA THR A 47 -30.77 11.32 18.15
C THR A 47 -30.80 9.81 18.45
N LEU A 48 -31.14 8.98 17.46
CA LEU A 48 -31.10 7.51 17.60
C LEU A 48 -29.65 6.98 17.56
N ILE A 49 -28.76 7.53 16.74
CA ILE A 49 -27.33 7.21 16.77
C ILE A 49 -26.77 7.46 18.19
N THR A 50 -27.07 8.63 18.75
CA THR A 50 -26.70 8.99 20.13
C THR A 50 -27.32 8.07 21.18
N LEU A 51 -28.57 7.60 20.98
CA LEU A 51 -29.22 6.64 21.86
C LEU A 51 -28.54 5.28 21.82
N PHE A 52 -28.27 4.71 20.64
CA PHE A 52 -27.60 3.42 20.50
C PHE A 52 -26.13 3.46 20.98
N TYR A 53 -25.43 4.58 20.81
CA TYR A 53 -24.12 4.81 21.44
C TYR A 53 -24.21 4.77 22.97
N ARG A 54 -25.20 5.47 23.57
CA ARG A 54 -25.43 5.44 25.03
C ARG A 54 -25.83 4.03 25.53
N LEU A 55 -26.61 3.28 24.75
CA LEU A 55 -27.01 1.91 25.08
C LEU A 55 -25.84 0.93 24.99
N SER A 56 -25.04 1.00 23.92
CA SER A 56 -23.85 0.13 23.76
C SER A 56 -22.80 0.44 24.83
N ARG A 57 -22.58 1.71 25.19
CA ARG A 57 -21.73 2.09 26.33
C ARG A 57 -22.26 1.55 27.68
N ARG A 58 -23.58 1.58 27.91
CA ARG A 58 -24.19 0.96 29.11
C ARG A 58 -24.02 -0.56 29.15
N LEU A 59 -24.17 -1.24 28.01
CA LEU A 59 -23.95 -2.68 27.90
C LEU A 59 -22.48 -3.04 28.16
N PHE A 60 -21.54 -2.28 27.59
CA PHE A 60 -20.11 -2.45 27.86
C PHE A 60 -19.80 -2.32 29.35
N ASN A 61 -20.24 -1.23 29.99
CA ASN A 61 -20.03 -0.95 31.41
C ASN A 61 -20.69 -1.97 32.36
N ARG A 62 -21.65 -2.78 31.88
CA ARG A 62 -22.28 -3.86 32.66
C ARG A 62 -21.50 -5.19 32.58
N TRP A 63 -20.62 -5.34 31.59
CA TRP A 63 -19.91 -6.58 31.29
C TRP A 63 -18.37 -6.44 31.25
N THR A 64 -17.82 -5.25 31.54
CA THR A 64 -16.38 -5.06 31.75
C THR A 64 -15.94 -5.42 33.17
N THR A 65 -14.73 -5.95 33.28
CA THR A 65 -14.09 -6.15 34.59
C THR A 65 -13.48 -4.83 35.11
N PRO A 66 -13.31 -4.66 36.43
CA PRO A 66 -12.65 -3.47 36.99
C PRO A 66 -11.25 -3.22 36.43
N ALA A 67 -10.51 -4.27 36.08
CA ALA A 67 -9.20 -4.16 35.43
C ALA A 67 -9.29 -3.58 34.00
N GLN A 68 -10.26 -4.05 33.19
CA GLN A 68 -10.53 -3.48 31.87
C GLN A 68 -10.96 -2.01 31.97
N LYS A 69 -11.76 -1.66 32.98
CA LYS A 69 -12.19 -0.28 33.25
C LYS A 69 -11.01 0.62 33.63
N ARG A 70 -10.07 0.16 34.47
CA ARG A 70 -8.84 0.90 34.79
C ARG A 70 -7.90 1.08 33.58
N ALA A 71 -7.80 0.08 32.71
CA ALA A 71 -7.06 0.20 31.45
C ALA A 71 -7.73 1.19 30.48
N GLU A 72 -9.07 1.29 30.50
CA GLU A 72 -9.82 2.31 29.76
C GLU A 72 -9.74 3.70 30.43
N GLU A 73 -9.61 3.79 31.74
CA GLU A 73 -9.39 5.07 32.46
C GLU A 73 -7.96 5.59 32.23
N ARG A 74 -6.97 4.70 32.01
CA ARG A 74 -5.63 5.00 31.47
C ARG A 74 -5.61 5.36 29.97
N ARG A 75 -6.63 6.08 29.46
CA ARG A 75 -6.61 6.63 28.09
C ARG A 75 -5.41 7.56 27.92
N GLN A 76 -4.47 7.19 27.06
CA GLN A 76 -3.55 8.19 26.51
C GLN A 76 -4.34 9.15 25.62
N PRO A 77 -4.20 10.48 25.78
CA PRO A 77 -4.98 11.46 25.01
C PRO A 77 -4.74 11.32 23.50
N VAL A 78 -3.54 10.90 23.08
CA VAL A 78 -3.18 10.60 21.69
C VAL A 78 -4.11 9.52 21.08
N SER A 79 -4.45 8.47 21.83
CA SER A 79 -5.35 7.41 21.35
C SER A 79 -6.78 7.92 21.12
N GLU A 80 -7.24 8.89 21.92
CA GLU A 80 -8.54 9.53 21.73
C GLU A 80 -8.51 10.58 20.60
N ALA A 81 -7.40 11.30 20.45
CA ALA A 81 -7.21 12.30 19.40
C ALA A 81 -7.16 11.65 18.02
N VAL A 82 -6.30 10.64 17.82
CA VAL A 82 -6.17 9.87 16.57
C VAL A 82 -7.52 9.31 16.15
N ARG A 83 -8.22 8.61 17.05
CA ARG A 83 -9.56 8.02 16.81
C ARG A 83 -10.62 9.04 16.38
N ASN A 84 -10.47 10.29 16.81
CA ASN A 84 -11.43 11.36 16.58
C ASN A 84 -11.05 12.25 15.38
N ALA A 85 -9.88 12.06 14.77
CA ALA A 85 -9.46 12.75 13.54
C ALA A 85 -10.44 12.44 12.39
N SER A 86 -10.79 13.45 11.59
CA SER A 86 -11.81 13.29 10.56
C SER A 86 -11.25 12.72 9.25
N ASP A 87 -9.99 13.00 8.95
CA ASP A 87 -9.29 12.59 7.73
C ASP A 87 -7.76 12.40 7.91
N PHE A 88 -7.06 12.20 6.80
CA PHE A 88 -5.61 12.02 6.75
C PHE A 88 -4.82 13.29 7.13
N VAL A 89 -5.33 14.48 6.82
CA VAL A 89 -4.67 15.75 7.10
C VAL A 89 -4.74 16.03 8.60
N ASP A 90 -5.90 15.82 9.23
CA ASP A 90 -6.05 15.83 10.69
C ASP A 90 -5.05 14.88 11.37
N LEU A 91 -4.96 13.62 10.89
CA LEU A 91 -4.05 12.62 11.46
C LEU A 91 -2.58 13.04 11.38
N CYS A 92 -2.15 13.69 10.31
CA CYS A 92 -0.78 14.19 10.19
C CYS A 92 -0.56 15.44 11.06
N ALA A 93 -1.54 16.35 11.12
CA ALA A 93 -1.49 17.56 11.93
C ALA A 93 -1.42 17.26 13.44
N LEU A 94 -2.04 16.18 13.93
CA LEU A 94 -1.92 15.71 15.31
C LEU A 94 -0.47 15.41 15.74
N PHE A 95 0.39 15.04 14.79
CA PHE A 95 1.82 14.81 15.02
C PHE A 95 2.70 15.98 14.55
N GLY A 96 2.10 17.08 14.08
CA GLY A 96 2.81 18.27 13.60
C GLY A 96 3.37 18.15 12.17
N TYR A 97 2.83 17.27 11.32
CA TYR A 97 3.21 17.16 9.91
C TYR A 97 2.18 17.82 8.99
N THR A 98 2.64 18.70 8.10
CA THR A 98 1.80 19.28 7.03
C THR A 98 1.65 18.30 5.87
N ALA A 99 0.40 17.96 5.53
CA ALA A 99 0.06 17.11 4.40
C ALA A 99 -0.51 17.92 3.21
N GLU A 100 -0.17 17.50 1.99
CA GLU A 100 -0.78 18.00 0.75
C GLU A 100 -1.79 16.97 0.21
N GLU A 101 -2.91 17.45 -0.35
CA GLU A 101 -3.89 16.63 -1.08
C GLU A 101 -3.79 16.87 -2.59
N HIS A 102 -3.85 15.80 -3.37
CA HIS A 102 -3.72 15.83 -4.83
C HIS A 102 -4.85 15.05 -5.50
N VAL A 103 -5.53 15.67 -6.47
CA VAL A 103 -6.56 15.01 -7.28
C VAL A 103 -5.95 14.51 -8.59
N VAL A 104 -5.87 13.18 -8.75
CA VAL A 104 -5.37 12.52 -9.96
C VAL A 104 -6.54 11.98 -10.77
N GLN A 105 -6.60 12.30 -12.07
CA GLN A 105 -7.57 11.71 -12.98
C GLN A 105 -6.98 10.48 -13.68
N THR A 106 -7.65 9.34 -13.58
CA THR A 106 -7.28 8.13 -14.34
C THR A 106 -7.70 8.24 -15.82
N LYS A 107 -7.07 7.45 -16.69
CA LYS A 107 -7.42 7.38 -18.12
C LYS A 107 -8.87 6.99 -18.39
N ASP A 108 -9.49 6.21 -17.49
CA ASP A 108 -10.91 5.82 -17.54
C ASP A 108 -11.83 6.73 -16.70
N GLY A 109 -11.32 7.88 -16.25
CA GLY A 109 -12.12 8.97 -15.71
C GLY A 109 -12.60 8.81 -14.27
N TYR A 110 -11.88 8.09 -13.42
CA TYR A 110 -12.01 8.19 -11.97
C TYR A 110 -11.12 9.32 -11.44
N LEU A 111 -11.52 9.93 -10.33
CA LEU A 111 -10.73 10.94 -9.63
C LEU A 111 -10.27 10.34 -8.30
N LEU A 112 -8.95 10.20 -8.15
CA LEU A 112 -8.28 9.64 -6.99
C LEU A 112 -7.75 10.75 -6.09
N GLY A 113 -7.98 10.65 -4.77
CA GLY A 113 -7.39 11.54 -3.78
C GLY A 113 -6.08 10.95 -3.26
N LEU A 114 -4.95 11.40 -3.80
CA LEU A 114 -3.62 11.08 -3.27
C LEU A 114 -3.26 12.07 -2.16
N HIS A 115 -2.49 11.62 -1.18
CA HIS A 115 -1.90 12.50 -0.17
C HIS A 115 -0.38 12.47 -0.24
N ARG A 116 0.26 13.49 0.32
CA ARG A 116 1.72 13.63 0.34
C ARG A 116 2.19 14.26 1.65
N LEU A 117 3.31 13.76 2.16
CA LEU A 117 4.13 14.40 3.19
C LEU A 117 5.49 14.75 2.56
N ALA A 118 5.64 16.01 2.17
CA ALA A 118 6.85 16.51 1.52
C ALA A 118 7.89 17.03 2.51
N TYR A 119 7.45 17.50 3.68
CA TYR A 119 8.20 18.35 4.61
C TYR A 119 8.54 17.62 5.90
N LYS A 120 9.78 17.73 6.36
CA LYS A 120 10.06 17.54 7.78
C LYS A 120 9.49 18.70 8.58
N LYS A 121 9.36 18.51 9.89
CA LYS A 121 8.96 19.58 10.82
C LYS A 121 9.90 20.77 10.72
N GLY A 122 9.40 21.92 10.31
CA GLY A 122 10.19 23.15 10.10
C GLY A 122 10.77 23.31 8.69
N GLU A 123 10.44 22.44 7.72
CA GLU A 123 10.81 22.59 6.30
C GLU A 123 9.66 23.12 5.43
N GLU A 124 8.51 23.49 5.99
CA GLU A 124 7.25 23.76 5.27
C GLU A 124 7.33 24.93 4.28
N ASP A 125 8.14 25.96 4.58
CA ASP A 125 8.40 27.10 3.69
C ASP A 125 9.36 26.78 2.51
N THR A 126 9.94 25.57 2.48
CA THR A 126 10.89 25.17 1.43
C THR A 126 10.20 24.50 0.25
N LYS A 127 10.79 24.55 -0.95
CA LYS A 127 10.26 23.81 -2.11
C LYS A 127 10.84 22.40 -2.14
N VAL A 128 10.00 21.39 -2.36
CA VAL A 128 10.44 19.99 -2.45
C VAL A 128 10.30 19.48 -3.88
N ASN A 129 11.40 18.92 -4.40
CA ASN A 129 11.60 18.29 -5.70
C ASN A 129 11.41 19.14 -6.97
N ARG A 130 10.37 19.98 -7.10
CA ARG A 130 10.11 20.77 -8.32
C ARG A 130 10.37 22.28 -8.15
N GLY A 131 10.93 22.90 -9.19
CA GLY A 131 11.27 24.33 -9.23
C GLY A 131 12.73 24.68 -8.86
N PRO A 132 13.14 25.95 -9.02
CA PRO A 132 14.44 26.42 -8.58
C PRO A 132 14.56 26.43 -7.06
N ASN A 133 15.77 26.21 -6.55
CA ASN A 133 16.11 26.13 -5.12
C ASN A 133 15.31 25.07 -4.32
N SER A 134 14.74 24.06 -5.00
CA SER A 134 14.02 22.98 -4.32
C SER A 134 14.98 21.98 -3.66
N ILE A 135 14.71 21.58 -2.42
CA ILE A 135 15.33 20.41 -1.79
C ILE A 135 14.99 19.18 -2.64
N LYS A 136 16.00 18.38 -3.03
CA LYS A 136 15.78 17.12 -3.75
C LYS A 136 15.66 15.98 -2.75
N LYS A 137 14.51 15.29 -2.77
CA LYS A 137 14.15 14.17 -1.89
C LYS A 137 13.76 12.97 -2.73
N ARG A 138 14.20 11.77 -2.35
CA ARG A 138 13.81 10.54 -3.07
C ARG A 138 12.35 10.23 -2.78
N VAL A 139 11.60 9.82 -3.79
CA VAL A 139 10.14 9.62 -3.67
C VAL A 139 9.81 8.20 -3.24
N VAL A 140 8.91 8.06 -2.28
CA VAL A 140 8.35 6.77 -1.82
C VAL A 140 6.84 6.81 -1.93
N TYR A 141 6.24 5.83 -2.60
CA TYR A 141 4.79 5.72 -2.78
C TYR A 141 4.24 4.53 -1.99
N LEU A 142 3.36 4.80 -1.02
CA LEU A 142 2.76 3.81 -0.14
C LEU A 142 1.33 3.49 -0.60
N HIS A 143 0.98 2.20 -0.69
CA HIS A 143 -0.32 1.77 -1.20
C HIS A 143 -1.01 0.74 -0.30
N HIS A 144 -2.26 1.03 0.07
CA HIS A 144 -3.01 0.34 1.12
C HIS A 144 -3.61 -1.02 0.71
N GLY A 145 -4.12 -1.76 1.70
CA GLY A 145 -4.74 -3.08 1.54
C GLY A 145 -6.18 -3.08 1.02
N LEU A 146 -6.79 -4.28 1.00
CA LEU A 146 -8.21 -4.47 0.65
C LEU A 146 -9.10 -3.79 1.71
N LEU A 147 -10.15 -3.09 1.25
CA LEU A 147 -11.10 -2.35 2.12
C LEU A 147 -10.46 -1.23 2.96
N MET A 148 -9.29 -0.71 2.57
CA MET A 148 -8.56 0.34 3.32
C MET A 148 -8.54 1.69 2.58
N ASN A 149 -7.92 2.69 3.22
CA ASN A 149 -7.55 3.97 2.65
C ASN A 149 -6.15 4.38 3.17
N SER A 150 -5.60 5.50 2.74
CA SER A 150 -4.26 6.00 3.13
C SER A 150 -4.04 6.23 4.63
N GLU A 151 -5.10 6.46 5.44
CA GLU A 151 -5.00 6.74 6.88
C GLU A 151 -4.35 5.60 7.66
N VAL A 152 -4.46 4.35 7.19
CA VAL A 152 -3.94 3.16 7.89
C VAL A 152 -2.42 3.22 8.13
N TRP A 153 -1.71 4.02 7.32
CA TRP A 153 -0.27 4.26 7.44
C TRP A 153 0.11 5.29 8.51
N VAL A 154 -0.83 6.13 8.97
CA VAL A 154 -0.56 7.28 9.86
C VAL A 154 -1.41 7.31 11.14
N CYS A 155 -2.44 6.47 11.27
CA CYS A 155 -3.30 6.39 12.47
C CYS A 155 -2.65 5.65 13.68
N LEU A 156 -1.36 5.85 13.90
CA LEU A 156 -0.62 5.28 15.02
C LEU A 156 -0.72 6.15 16.28
N THR A 157 -0.60 5.55 17.47
CA THR A 157 -0.56 6.28 18.75
C THR A 157 0.84 6.73 19.17
N ASP A 158 1.81 6.62 18.27
CA ASP A 158 3.23 6.83 18.51
C ASP A 158 3.90 7.17 17.17
N GLU A 159 4.61 8.30 17.15
CA GLU A 159 5.26 8.83 15.95
C GLU A 159 6.43 7.95 15.49
N GLN A 160 7.20 7.38 16.43
CA GLN A 160 8.42 6.63 16.09
C GLN A 160 8.13 5.24 15.52
N ARG A 161 6.91 4.73 15.73
CA ARG A 161 6.39 3.52 15.07
C ARG A 161 5.67 3.81 13.75
N CYS A 162 5.59 5.07 13.31
CA CYS A 162 4.90 5.46 12.09
C CYS A 162 5.87 5.52 10.90
N LEU A 163 5.90 4.46 10.08
CA LEU A 163 6.85 4.33 8.96
C LEU A 163 6.92 5.58 8.06
N PRO A 164 5.79 6.23 7.66
CA PRO A 164 5.85 7.40 6.80
C PRO A 164 6.51 8.62 7.46
N PHE A 165 6.20 8.93 8.72
CA PHE A 165 6.84 10.03 9.46
C PHE A 165 8.36 9.78 9.58
N VAL A 166 8.73 8.53 9.90
CA VAL A 166 10.13 8.10 10.05
C VAL A 166 10.90 8.09 8.70
N LEU A 167 10.19 8.00 7.57
CA LEU A 167 10.74 8.22 6.21
C LEU A 167 10.86 9.71 5.85
N VAL A 168 9.87 10.53 6.20
CA VAL A 168 9.92 12.00 6.02
C VAL A 168 11.15 12.57 6.73
N GLU A 169 11.36 12.20 7.99
CA GLU A 169 12.52 12.64 8.79
C GLU A 169 13.86 12.09 8.26
N ARG A 170 13.85 10.99 7.49
CA ARG A 170 15.01 10.50 6.71
C ARG A 170 15.23 11.25 5.39
N GLY A 171 14.38 12.23 5.05
CA GLY A 171 14.52 13.06 3.85
C GLY A 171 13.90 12.46 2.58
N PHE A 172 12.92 11.57 2.72
CA PHE A 172 12.10 11.11 1.60
C PHE A 172 10.91 12.07 1.35
N ASP A 173 10.39 12.07 0.12
CA ASP A 173 9.14 12.73 -0.30
C ASP A 173 8.07 11.63 -0.40
N VAL A 174 7.12 11.63 0.53
CA VAL A 174 6.33 10.44 0.86
C VAL A 174 4.88 10.60 0.39
N TRP A 175 4.47 9.76 -0.55
CA TRP A 175 3.17 9.80 -1.22
C TRP A 175 2.29 8.61 -0.84
N PHE A 176 0.97 8.80 -0.85
CA PHE A 176 -0.01 7.80 -0.41
C PHE A 176 -1.12 7.64 -1.45
N GLY A 177 -1.30 6.41 -1.93
CA GLY A 177 -2.34 6.07 -2.90
C GLY A 177 -3.69 5.74 -2.24
N ASN A 178 -4.78 6.01 -2.96
CA ASN A 178 -6.14 5.63 -2.59
C ASN A 178 -6.90 5.03 -3.79
N ASN A 179 -7.28 3.75 -3.70
CA ASN A 179 -8.08 3.05 -4.71
C ASN A 179 -9.39 3.76 -5.04
N ARG A 180 -9.78 3.78 -6.33
CA ARG A 180 -11.12 4.18 -6.80
C ARG A 180 -12.25 3.65 -5.92
N GLY A 181 -13.23 4.51 -5.64
CA GLY A 181 -14.42 4.19 -4.85
C GLY A 181 -14.23 4.20 -3.32
N ASN A 182 -12.99 4.26 -2.81
CA ASN A 182 -12.68 4.35 -1.37
C ASN A 182 -13.10 5.73 -0.78
N LYS A 183 -12.82 5.99 0.51
CA LYS A 183 -13.15 7.27 1.21
C LYS A 183 -12.77 8.53 0.40
N TYR A 184 -11.58 8.57 -0.19
CA TYR A 184 -11.01 9.73 -0.87
C TYR A 184 -11.29 9.73 -2.39
N SER A 185 -11.32 8.55 -3.01
CA SER A 185 -11.37 8.40 -4.47
C SER A 185 -12.78 8.09 -5.01
N LYS A 186 -13.82 8.66 -4.39
CA LYS A 186 -15.24 8.32 -4.63
C LYS A 186 -15.92 9.18 -5.71
N LYS A 187 -15.22 9.54 -6.79
CA LYS A 187 -15.73 10.41 -7.85
C LYS A 187 -15.25 9.96 -9.24
N SER A 188 -16.07 10.18 -10.26
CA SER A 188 -15.74 9.93 -11.68
C SER A 188 -16.38 11.02 -12.54
N VAL A 189 -15.75 11.34 -13.67
CA VAL A 189 -16.28 12.28 -14.67
C VAL A 189 -17.31 11.63 -15.61
N HIS A 190 -17.38 10.30 -15.66
CA HIS A 190 -18.27 9.56 -16.57
C HIS A 190 -19.49 8.90 -15.89
N CYS A 191 -19.47 8.73 -14.56
CA CYS A 191 -20.58 8.09 -13.86
C CYS A 191 -20.71 8.48 -12.38
N SER A 192 -21.96 8.54 -11.91
CA SER A 192 -22.25 8.81 -10.50
C SER A 192 -21.93 7.58 -9.61
N PRO A 193 -21.38 7.77 -8.39
CA PRO A 193 -21.26 6.72 -7.37
C PRO A 193 -22.57 6.03 -6.95
N MET A 194 -23.72 6.58 -7.37
CA MET A 194 -25.04 5.95 -7.22
C MET A 194 -25.36 4.90 -8.30
N SER A 195 -24.68 4.93 -9.44
CA SER A 195 -24.80 3.94 -10.51
C SER A 195 -24.12 2.61 -10.14
N GLN A 196 -24.45 1.53 -10.86
CA GLN A 196 -23.68 0.27 -10.81
C GLN A 196 -22.37 0.38 -11.61
N ARG A 197 -22.35 1.17 -12.70
CA ARG A 197 -21.18 1.39 -13.56
C ARG A 197 -19.95 1.88 -12.78
N PHE A 198 -20.15 2.78 -11.82
CA PHE A 198 -19.08 3.29 -10.94
C PHE A 198 -18.42 2.22 -10.06
N TRP A 199 -19.08 1.08 -9.82
CA TRP A 199 -18.55 -0.01 -9.00
C TRP A 199 -18.17 -1.25 -9.83
N ASN A 200 -18.18 -1.14 -11.16
CA ASN A 200 -17.74 -2.21 -12.05
C ASN A 200 -16.21 -2.13 -12.25
N PHE A 201 -15.46 -2.36 -11.17
CA PHE A 201 -14.01 -2.38 -11.14
C PHE A 201 -13.47 -3.46 -10.20
N SER A 202 -12.23 -3.88 -10.39
CA SER A 202 -11.55 -4.96 -9.69
C SER A 202 -10.04 -4.71 -9.60
N ILE A 203 -9.22 -5.75 -9.36
CA ILE A 203 -7.76 -5.67 -9.42
C ILE A 203 -7.27 -5.22 -10.80
N ASP A 204 -7.98 -5.60 -11.87
CA ASP A 204 -7.63 -5.26 -13.26
C ASP A 204 -7.60 -3.76 -13.49
N GLU A 205 -8.68 -3.07 -13.13
CA GLU A 205 -8.79 -1.62 -13.29
C GLU A 205 -7.83 -0.86 -12.35
N PHE A 206 -7.51 -1.40 -11.17
CA PHE A 206 -6.45 -0.84 -10.33
C PHE A 206 -5.07 -0.93 -11.02
N ALA A 207 -4.81 -2.03 -11.73
CA ALA A 207 -3.54 -2.30 -12.38
C ALA A 207 -3.36 -1.58 -13.73
N PHE A 208 -4.43 -1.43 -14.50
CA PHE A 208 -4.43 -0.71 -15.79
C PHE A 208 -4.43 0.81 -15.62
N HIS A 209 -4.96 1.33 -14.50
CA HIS A 209 -5.28 2.75 -14.33
C HIS A 209 -4.79 3.33 -13.00
N ASP A 210 -5.28 2.87 -11.84
CA ASP A 210 -5.02 3.55 -10.56
C ASP A 210 -3.52 3.63 -10.24
N ILE A 211 -2.77 2.52 -10.36
CA ILE A 211 -1.33 2.52 -10.08
C ILE A 211 -0.52 3.24 -11.19
N PRO A 212 -0.69 2.95 -12.50
CA PRO A 212 0.08 3.63 -13.54
C PRO A 212 -0.15 5.16 -13.57
N ASP A 213 -1.40 5.60 -13.42
CA ASP A 213 -1.74 7.03 -13.52
C ASP A 213 -1.29 7.80 -12.27
N SER A 214 -1.40 7.19 -11.08
CA SER A 214 -0.82 7.73 -9.85
C SER A 214 0.69 7.89 -9.94
N ILE A 215 1.43 6.85 -10.36
CA ILE A 215 2.89 6.92 -10.52
C ILE A 215 3.27 7.99 -11.55
N SER A 216 2.56 8.06 -12.69
CA SER A 216 2.82 9.09 -13.71
C SER A 216 2.63 10.51 -13.16
N TYR A 217 1.55 10.76 -12.41
CA TYR A 217 1.28 12.05 -11.78
C TYR A 217 2.34 12.43 -10.74
N ILE A 218 2.78 11.48 -9.90
CA ILE A 218 3.79 11.71 -8.87
C ILE A 218 5.15 12.09 -9.51
N LEU A 219 5.57 11.35 -10.54
CA LEU A 219 6.83 11.61 -11.22
C LEU A 219 6.80 12.93 -12.02
N GLU A 220 5.66 13.29 -12.62
CA GLU A 220 5.50 14.62 -13.22
C GLU A 220 5.52 15.73 -12.15
N THR A 221 4.75 15.58 -11.07
CA THR A 221 4.61 16.59 -10.01
C THR A 221 5.93 16.86 -9.30
N THR A 222 6.74 15.83 -9.07
CA THR A 222 8.06 15.95 -8.42
C THR A 222 9.19 16.26 -9.42
N GLY A 223 9.08 15.82 -10.68
CA GLY A 223 10.17 15.88 -11.65
C GLY A 223 11.29 14.85 -11.39
N GLN A 224 11.04 13.85 -10.54
CA GLN A 224 11.95 12.71 -10.34
C GLN A 224 11.77 11.69 -11.48
N PRO A 225 12.84 10.99 -11.91
CA PRO A 225 12.75 10.00 -13.00
C PRO A 225 12.00 8.72 -12.57
N SER A 226 12.09 8.39 -11.28
CA SER A 226 11.59 7.14 -10.70
C SER A 226 11.29 7.29 -9.20
N LEU A 227 10.56 6.33 -8.64
CA LEU A 227 10.20 6.27 -7.21
C LEU A 227 10.36 4.86 -6.63
N SER A 228 10.28 4.72 -5.31
CA SER A 228 10.22 3.42 -4.64
C SER A 228 8.78 3.11 -4.21
N TYR A 229 8.31 1.89 -4.44
CA TYR A 229 6.94 1.47 -4.11
C TYR A 229 6.91 0.64 -2.82
N ILE A 230 6.02 0.97 -1.88
CA ILE A 230 5.75 0.16 -0.68
C ILE A 230 4.27 -0.25 -0.70
N GLY A 231 4.00 -1.53 -0.95
CA GLY A 231 2.65 -2.09 -0.91
C GLY A 231 2.36 -2.78 0.42
N PHE A 232 1.13 -2.68 0.90
CA PHE A 232 0.60 -3.53 1.96
C PHE A 232 -0.59 -4.36 1.45
N SER A 233 -0.61 -5.68 1.70
CA SER A 233 -1.77 -6.54 1.38
C SER A 233 -2.20 -6.43 -0.10
N GLN A 234 -3.44 -6.06 -0.41
CA GLN A 234 -3.88 -5.79 -1.80
C GLN A 234 -3.01 -4.73 -2.52
N GLY A 235 -2.39 -3.80 -1.80
CA GLY A 235 -1.42 -2.85 -2.37
C GLY A 235 -0.21 -3.53 -3.01
N THR A 236 0.17 -4.73 -2.55
CA THR A 236 1.19 -5.55 -3.21
C THR A 236 0.63 -6.24 -4.45
N ALA A 237 -0.60 -6.77 -4.38
CA ALA A 237 -1.27 -7.41 -5.51
C ALA A 237 -1.40 -6.44 -6.70
N GLN A 238 -1.77 -5.19 -6.42
CA GLN A 238 -1.86 -4.13 -7.42
C GLN A 238 -0.51 -3.82 -8.08
N ALA A 239 0.58 -3.79 -7.33
CA ALA A 239 1.93 -3.64 -7.90
C ALA A 239 2.38 -4.86 -8.69
N PHE A 240 2.18 -6.09 -8.20
CA PHE A 240 2.48 -7.31 -8.96
C PHE A 240 1.74 -7.34 -10.30
N ALA A 241 0.46 -6.99 -10.30
CA ALA A 241 -0.35 -6.85 -11.50
C ALA A 241 0.24 -5.79 -12.45
N SER A 242 0.36 -4.54 -11.99
CA SER A 242 0.81 -3.38 -12.77
C SER A 242 2.20 -3.58 -13.40
N LEU A 243 3.18 -4.01 -12.59
CA LEU A 243 4.55 -4.20 -13.05
C LEU A 243 4.68 -5.38 -14.04
N SER A 244 3.79 -6.37 -13.96
CA SER A 244 3.80 -7.51 -14.90
C SER A 244 3.26 -7.18 -16.29
N ILE A 245 2.38 -6.17 -16.40
CA ILE A 245 1.67 -5.80 -17.64
C ILE A 245 2.17 -4.48 -18.26
N HIS A 246 2.86 -3.62 -17.49
CA HIS A 246 3.39 -2.35 -17.96
C HIS A 246 4.93 -2.34 -17.91
N PRO A 247 5.63 -2.69 -19.01
CA PRO A 247 7.09 -2.69 -19.07
C PRO A 247 7.71 -1.38 -18.57
N LYS A 248 7.20 -0.22 -19.04
CA LYS A 248 7.67 1.11 -18.66
C LYS A 248 7.65 1.37 -17.15
N LEU A 249 6.69 0.81 -16.39
CA LEU A 249 6.67 1.01 -14.94
C LEU A 249 7.87 0.36 -14.24
N ASN A 250 8.47 -0.68 -14.83
CA ASN A 250 9.66 -1.30 -14.26
C ASN A 250 10.89 -0.37 -14.35
N ASP A 251 10.90 0.52 -15.34
CA ASP A 251 11.93 1.53 -15.55
C ASP A 251 11.62 2.83 -14.76
N GLN A 252 10.49 2.87 -14.03
CA GLN A 252 10.03 4.00 -13.22
C GLN A 252 9.89 3.66 -11.72
N VAL A 253 10.04 2.39 -11.33
CA VAL A 253 10.04 1.93 -9.93
C VAL A 253 11.40 1.32 -9.59
N ASN A 254 12.14 1.98 -8.69
CA ASN A 254 13.49 1.60 -8.25
C ASN A 254 13.49 0.25 -7.48
N VAL A 255 12.53 0.10 -6.56
CA VAL A 255 12.32 -1.11 -5.77
C VAL A 255 10.86 -1.20 -5.39
N PHE A 256 10.34 -2.42 -5.37
CA PHE A 256 9.03 -2.76 -4.85
C PHE A 256 9.19 -3.55 -3.55
N ILE A 257 8.84 -2.89 -2.45
CA ILE A 257 8.81 -3.45 -1.10
C ILE A 257 7.36 -3.88 -0.81
N ALA A 258 7.17 -5.14 -0.41
CA ALA A 258 5.86 -5.77 -0.31
C ALA A 258 5.65 -6.34 1.10
N LEU A 259 4.84 -5.64 1.90
CA LEU A 259 4.52 -5.96 3.29
C LEU A 259 3.23 -6.80 3.35
N ALA A 260 3.26 -7.90 4.10
CA ALA A 260 2.16 -8.88 4.19
C ALA A 260 1.53 -9.23 2.81
N PRO A 261 2.34 -9.71 1.85
CA PRO A 261 2.01 -9.59 0.44
C PRO A 261 0.92 -10.57 -0.03
N ALA A 262 -0.14 -10.04 -0.62
CA ALA A 262 -1.21 -10.83 -1.22
C ALA A 262 -0.93 -11.11 -2.72
N MET A 263 -1.17 -12.35 -3.15
CA MET A 263 -1.12 -12.77 -4.55
C MET A 263 -2.07 -13.93 -4.84
N SER A 264 -1.87 -15.10 -4.21
CA SER A 264 -2.74 -16.28 -4.36
C SER A 264 -2.86 -17.01 -3.01
N PRO A 265 -3.68 -16.51 -2.06
CA PRO A 265 -3.85 -17.13 -0.75
C PRO A 265 -4.29 -18.60 -0.86
N ALA A 266 -3.77 -19.46 0.01
CA ALA A 266 -4.04 -20.90 -0.06
C ALA A 266 -5.51 -21.29 0.23
N GLY A 267 -6.24 -20.42 0.94
CA GLY A 267 -7.63 -20.54 1.37
C GLY A 267 -7.99 -19.46 2.39
N LEU A 268 -9.16 -19.57 3.04
CA LEU A 268 -9.54 -18.83 4.24
C LEU A 268 -9.76 -19.83 5.40
N SER A 269 -9.60 -19.40 6.66
CA SER A 269 -9.49 -20.35 7.78
C SER A 269 -10.78 -21.11 8.11
N ASN A 270 -11.94 -20.54 7.80
CA ASN A 270 -13.24 -21.01 8.29
C ASN A 270 -14.14 -21.51 7.15
N GLY A 271 -14.70 -22.71 7.32
CA GLY A 271 -15.49 -23.42 6.29
C GLY A 271 -16.73 -22.69 5.77
N ILE A 272 -17.32 -21.78 6.56
CA ILE A 272 -18.43 -20.92 6.10
C ILE A 272 -17.95 -19.92 5.03
N VAL A 273 -16.74 -19.40 5.19
CA VAL A 273 -16.14 -18.43 4.26
C VAL A 273 -15.56 -19.15 3.05
N ASP A 274 -15.00 -20.36 3.23
CA ASP A 274 -14.60 -21.26 2.15
C ASP A 274 -15.80 -21.64 1.26
N ALA A 275 -16.98 -21.92 1.84
CA ALA A 275 -18.23 -22.12 1.09
C ALA A 275 -18.66 -20.88 0.28
N LEU A 276 -18.41 -19.67 0.79
CA LEU A 276 -18.64 -18.42 0.04
C LEU A 276 -17.61 -18.18 -1.07
N VAL A 277 -16.34 -18.54 -0.86
CA VAL A 277 -15.30 -18.52 -1.92
C VAL A 277 -15.60 -19.52 -3.04
N LYS A 278 -16.17 -20.68 -2.70
CA LYS A 278 -16.64 -21.71 -3.64
C LYS A 278 -17.93 -21.33 -4.38
N ALA A 279 -18.73 -20.39 -3.86
CA ALA A 279 -19.99 -19.97 -4.46
C ALA A 279 -19.81 -19.36 -5.87
N SER A 280 -20.90 -19.27 -6.63
CA SER A 280 -20.86 -18.59 -7.92
C SER A 280 -20.85 -17.05 -7.74
N PRO A 281 -20.13 -16.31 -8.59
CA PRO A 281 -20.22 -14.86 -8.65
C PRO A 281 -21.66 -14.31 -8.73
N GLN A 282 -22.62 -14.99 -9.38
CA GLN A 282 -24.03 -14.57 -9.33
C GLN A 282 -24.60 -14.61 -7.91
N VAL A 283 -24.29 -15.63 -7.11
CA VAL A 283 -24.70 -15.70 -5.70
C VAL A 283 -24.02 -14.58 -4.90
N LEU A 284 -22.73 -14.31 -5.13
CA LEU A 284 -22.01 -13.22 -4.47
C LEU A 284 -22.56 -11.83 -4.83
N PHE A 285 -22.94 -11.59 -6.09
CA PHE A 285 -23.58 -10.34 -6.53
C PHE A 285 -25.07 -10.24 -6.13
N LEU A 286 -25.76 -11.36 -5.93
CA LEU A 286 -27.12 -11.40 -5.38
C LEU A 286 -27.13 -11.10 -3.88
N LEU A 287 -26.12 -11.61 -3.16
CA LEU A 287 -25.85 -11.30 -1.76
C LEU A 287 -25.42 -9.83 -1.61
N PHE A 288 -24.18 -9.49 -1.96
CA PHE A 288 -23.57 -8.20 -1.62
C PHE A 288 -23.94 -7.05 -2.57
N GLY A 289 -24.83 -7.31 -3.55
CA GLY A 289 -25.18 -6.36 -4.60
C GLY A 289 -24.03 -6.07 -5.58
N ARG A 290 -24.28 -5.20 -6.56
CA ARG A 290 -23.30 -4.77 -7.60
C ARG A 290 -22.76 -3.35 -7.35
N ARG A 291 -22.53 -2.99 -6.09
CA ARG A 291 -22.04 -1.64 -5.69
C ARG A 291 -20.92 -1.76 -4.64
N SER A 292 -20.90 -0.87 -3.65
CA SER A 292 -19.99 -0.95 -2.50
C SER A 292 -20.34 -2.13 -1.59
N ILE A 293 -19.38 -3.02 -1.33
CA ILE A 293 -19.53 -4.09 -0.34
C ILE A 293 -19.41 -3.54 1.10
N LEU A 294 -20.04 -4.22 2.08
CA LEU A 294 -19.99 -3.91 3.52
C LEU A 294 -20.25 -2.44 3.89
N SER A 295 -21.16 -1.76 3.16
CA SER A 295 -21.42 -0.33 3.35
C SER A 295 -21.93 0.06 4.75
N SER A 296 -22.44 -0.90 5.53
CA SER A 296 -22.80 -0.69 6.94
C SER A 296 -21.60 -0.53 7.89
N ALA A 297 -20.38 -0.95 7.53
CA ALA A 297 -19.23 -0.97 8.43
C ALA A 297 -18.90 0.42 9.04
N THR A 298 -18.89 1.47 8.20
CA THR A 298 -18.63 2.85 8.63
C THR A 298 -19.75 3.44 9.50
N MET A 299 -20.94 2.83 9.49
CA MET A 299 -22.08 3.23 10.34
C MET A 299 -22.05 2.49 11.68
N TRP A 300 -21.62 1.21 11.71
CA TRP A 300 -21.36 0.50 12.96
C TRP A 300 -20.28 1.19 13.81
N GLN A 301 -19.24 1.72 13.17
CA GLN A 301 -18.23 2.60 13.77
C GLN A 301 -18.86 3.81 14.49
N SER A 302 -19.84 4.48 13.89
CA SER A 302 -20.50 5.66 14.47
C SER A 302 -21.53 5.32 15.56
N ILE A 303 -22.12 4.11 15.52
CA ILE A 303 -23.17 3.68 16.47
C ILE A 303 -22.60 3.00 17.72
N LEU A 304 -21.50 2.24 17.58
CA LEU A 304 -20.99 1.39 18.65
C LEU A 304 -19.96 2.11 19.52
N TYR A 305 -20.00 1.83 20.82
CA TYR A 305 -18.94 2.25 21.74
C TYR A 305 -17.58 1.68 21.26
N PRO A 306 -16.48 2.47 21.17
CA PRO A 306 -15.28 2.03 20.45
C PRO A 306 -14.65 0.72 20.96
N PRO A 307 -14.62 0.41 22.26
CA PRO A 307 -14.22 -0.91 22.76
C PRO A 307 -15.11 -2.10 22.36
N ILE A 308 -16.40 -1.87 22.04
CA ILE A 308 -17.26 -2.89 21.41
C ILE A 308 -16.91 -3.03 19.94
N PHE A 309 -16.78 -1.92 19.21
CA PHE A 309 -16.39 -1.94 17.80
C PHE A 309 -15.05 -2.68 17.61
N ALA A 310 -14.04 -2.35 18.42
CA ALA A 310 -12.74 -3.02 18.40
C ALA A 310 -12.84 -4.54 18.63
N LYS A 311 -13.65 -4.98 19.61
CA LYS A 311 -13.91 -6.41 19.85
C LYS A 311 -14.64 -7.08 18.68
N LEU A 312 -15.57 -6.42 18.01
CA LEU A 312 -16.24 -6.97 16.83
C LEU A 312 -15.28 -7.12 15.64
N ILE A 313 -14.34 -6.19 15.45
CA ILE A 313 -13.30 -6.33 14.43
C ILE A 313 -12.36 -7.50 14.79
N ASP A 314 -11.84 -7.58 16.01
CA ASP A 314 -11.00 -8.71 16.45
C ASP A 314 -11.72 -10.07 16.30
N MET A 315 -13.03 -10.13 16.63
CA MET A 315 -13.86 -11.32 16.39
C MET A 315 -14.00 -11.63 14.89
N GLY A 316 -14.19 -10.61 14.05
CA GLY A 316 -14.26 -10.76 12.59
C GLY A 316 -12.96 -11.27 11.98
N LEU A 317 -11.82 -10.71 12.40
CA LEU A 317 -10.49 -11.16 11.96
C LEU A 317 -10.21 -12.61 12.42
N SER A 318 -10.54 -12.96 13.67
CA SER A 318 -10.46 -14.33 14.15
C SER A 318 -11.46 -15.29 13.49
N PHE A 319 -12.53 -14.80 12.87
CA PHE A 319 -13.52 -15.61 12.15
C PHE A 319 -13.22 -15.77 10.65
N LEU A 320 -12.54 -14.81 10.02
CA LEU A 320 -12.19 -14.87 8.60
C LEU A 320 -10.81 -15.53 8.37
N PHE A 321 -9.87 -15.29 9.29
CA PHE A 321 -8.44 -15.58 9.09
C PHE A 321 -7.77 -16.28 10.29
N ASN A 322 -8.51 -16.54 11.37
CA ASN A 322 -7.99 -17.05 12.66
C ASN A 322 -6.93 -16.16 13.34
N TRP A 323 -6.78 -14.90 12.92
CA TRP A 323 -5.91 -13.92 13.60
C TRP A 323 -6.37 -13.63 15.04
N LYS A 324 -5.45 -13.18 15.89
CA LYS A 324 -5.63 -12.91 17.33
C LYS A 324 -5.16 -11.51 17.73
N THR A 325 -4.49 -10.79 16.82
CA THR A 325 -4.07 -9.38 16.90
C THR A 325 -3.40 -9.02 18.22
N GLN A 326 -2.52 -9.91 18.71
CA GLN A 326 -1.91 -9.82 20.05
C GLN A 326 -0.77 -8.78 20.11
N ASN A 327 -0.02 -8.64 19.00
CA ASN A 327 1.12 -7.72 18.92
C ASN A 327 0.67 -6.25 18.92
N ILE A 328 -0.56 -5.96 18.46
CA ILE A 328 -1.20 -4.64 18.50
C ILE A 328 -1.70 -4.32 19.91
N SER A 329 -1.37 -3.14 20.46
CA SER A 329 -1.83 -2.72 21.80
C SER A 329 -3.31 -2.30 21.79
N THR A 330 -4.00 -2.41 22.94
CA THR A 330 -5.41 -2.01 23.06
C THR A 330 -5.65 -0.54 22.73
N SER A 331 -4.74 0.36 23.12
CA SER A 331 -4.79 1.79 22.75
C SER A 331 -4.62 2.00 21.24
N GLN A 332 -3.75 1.23 20.59
CA GLN A 332 -3.54 1.28 19.15
C GLN A 332 -4.75 0.73 18.37
N LYS A 333 -5.40 -0.33 18.85
CA LYS A 333 -6.67 -0.84 18.27
C LYS A 333 -7.80 0.20 18.40
N LEU A 334 -7.96 0.78 19.60
CA LEU A 334 -8.98 1.80 19.87
C LEU A 334 -8.76 3.08 19.05
N ALA A 335 -7.52 3.39 18.70
CA ALA A 335 -7.18 4.50 17.81
C ALA A 335 -7.42 4.17 16.34
N ALA A 336 -6.81 3.09 15.83
CA ALA A 336 -6.69 2.83 14.39
C ALA A 336 -7.90 2.14 13.75
N TYR A 337 -8.66 1.32 14.47
CA TYR A 337 -9.72 0.51 13.84
C TYR A 337 -10.85 1.33 13.18
N PRO A 338 -11.22 2.54 13.66
CA PRO A 338 -12.10 3.46 12.94
C PRO A 338 -11.56 3.98 11.59
N HIS A 339 -10.25 3.86 11.34
CA HIS A 339 -9.60 4.26 10.08
C HIS A 339 -9.32 3.06 9.16
N LEU A 340 -9.43 1.83 9.70
CA LEU A 340 -9.16 0.57 9.00
C LEU A 340 -10.05 0.35 7.76
N TYR A 341 -11.33 0.71 7.85
CA TYR A 341 -12.33 0.32 6.85
C TYR A 341 -12.78 1.46 5.94
N SER A 342 -12.86 1.12 4.65
CA SER A 342 -13.16 1.99 3.53
C SER A 342 -13.88 1.20 2.44
N PHE A 343 -14.61 1.88 1.55
CA PHE A 343 -15.41 1.20 0.54
C PHE A 343 -14.54 0.59 -0.58
N THR A 344 -14.97 -0.56 -1.10
CA THR A 344 -14.53 -1.10 -2.39
C THR A 344 -15.72 -1.75 -3.10
N SER A 345 -15.57 -2.11 -4.37
CA SER A 345 -16.64 -2.78 -5.11
C SER A 345 -16.85 -4.23 -4.66
N THR A 346 -18.07 -4.75 -4.86
CA THR A 346 -18.29 -6.20 -4.80
C THR A 346 -17.46 -6.94 -5.86
N LYS A 347 -17.22 -6.35 -7.05
CA LYS A 347 -16.42 -7.00 -8.12
C LYS A 347 -14.97 -7.25 -7.67
N SER A 348 -14.33 -6.36 -6.90
CA SER A 348 -13.00 -6.59 -6.30
C SER A 348 -12.97 -7.79 -5.35
N VAL A 349 -14.00 -8.00 -4.52
CA VAL A 349 -14.06 -9.14 -3.59
C VAL A 349 -14.41 -10.43 -4.30
N VAL A 350 -15.30 -10.38 -5.31
CA VAL A 350 -15.55 -11.51 -6.22
C VAL A 350 -14.28 -11.91 -6.97
N HIS A 351 -13.45 -10.94 -7.39
CA HIS A 351 -12.14 -11.21 -8.01
C HIS A 351 -11.22 -11.98 -7.05
N TRP A 352 -11.07 -11.51 -5.80
CA TRP A 352 -10.30 -12.25 -4.79
C TRP A 352 -10.80 -13.67 -4.57
N PHE A 353 -12.12 -13.90 -4.56
CA PHE A 353 -12.68 -15.25 -4.42
C PHE A 353 -12.42 -16.11 -5.67
N GLN A 354 -12.41 -15.53 -6.87
CA GLN A 354 -11.98 -16.22 -8.09
C GLN A 354 -10.50 -16.67 -7.99
N ILE A 355 -9.59 -15.77 -7.60
CA ILE A 355 -8.14 -16.03 -7.45
C ILE A 355 -7.88 -17.14 -6.42
N ILE A 356 -8.49 -17.08 -5.24
CA ILE A 356 -8.33 -18.10 -4.18
C ILE A 356 -8.86 -19.46 -4.67
N ARG A 357 -9.99 -19.47 -5.39
CA ARG A 357 -10.61 -20.69 -5.91
C ARG A 357 -9.83 -21.32 -7.07
N THR A 358 -9.21 -20.53 -7.95
CA THR A 358 -8.36 -21.05 -9.04
C THR A 358 -6.90 -21.28 -8.62
N LYS A 359 -6.50 -20.81 -7.42
CA LYS A 359 -5.12 -20.81 -6.90
C LYS A 359 -4.13 -20.22 -7.92
N SER A 360 -4.55 -19.11 -8.51
CA SER A 360 -3.86 -18.48 -9.63
C SER A 360 -4.09 -16.98 -9.60
N PHE A 361 -3.01 -16.20 -9.62
CA PHE A 361 -3.11 -14.76 -9.81
C PHE A 361 -3.40 -14.46 -11.28
N GLN A 362 -4.62 -14.00 -11.55
CA GLN A 362 -5.20 -13.87 -12.89
C GLN A 362 -6.10 -12.63 -12.96
N MET A 363 -6.52 -12.28 -14.17
CA MET A 363 -7.56 -11.27 -14.40
C MET A 363 -8.96 -11.82 -14.07
N PHE A 364 -9.97 -10.94 -14.06
CA PHE A 364 -11.34 -11.30 -13.70
C PHE A 364 -11.97 -12.25 -14.71
N ASP A 365 -12.65 -13.30 -14.22
CA ASP A 365 -13.45 -14.22 -15.04
C ASP A 365 -14.88 -13.68 -15.15
N ASP A 366 -15.16 -12.85 -16.16
CA ASP A 366 -16.53 -12.37 -16.47
C ASP A 366 -17.40 -13.49 -17.10
N ASP A 367 -16.79 -14.56 -17.65
CA ASP A 367 -17.43 -15.76 -18.25
C ASP A 367 -18.04 -16.72 -17.19
N VAL A 368 -18.86 -16.17 -16.29
CA VAL A 368 -19.47 -16.94 -15.20
C VAL A 368 -20.74 -17.65 -15.67
N GLN A 369 -20.56 -18.85 -16.21
CA GLN A 369 -21.65 -19.69 -16.74
C GLN A 369 -22.85 -19.85 -15.78
N PRO A 370 -24.10 -19.63 -16.23
CA PRO A 370 -25.30 -19.94 -15.47
C PRO A 370 -25.42 -21.44 -15.16
N PRO A 371 -25.92 -21.85 -13.97
CA PRO A 371 -26.00 -23.25 -13.58
C PRO A 371 -26.98 -24.09 -14.42
N LEU A 372 -27.77 -23.48 -15.31
CA LEU A 372 -28.74 -24.15 -16.18
C LEU A 372 -28.22 -24.49 -17.58
N MET A 373 -27.02 -24.02 -17.99
CA MET A 373 -26.48 -24.39 -19.29
C MET A 373 -25.90 -25.81 -19.24
N LEU A 374 -26.73 -26.80 -19.61
CA LEU A 374 -26.36 -28.22 -19.73
C LEU A 374 -25.48 -28.51 -20.97
N SER A 375 -24.61 -27.56 -21.34
CA SER A 375 -23.68 -27.69 -22.46
C SER A 375 -22.33 -28.16 -21.95
N THR A 376 -21.85 -29.29 -22.46
CA THR A 376 -20.47 -29.78 -22.28
C THR A 376 -19.45 -29.00 -23.13
N SER A 377 -19.71 -27.71 -23.37
CA SER A 377 -18.73 -26.79 -23.95
C SER A 377 -17.50 -26.73 -23.04
N SER A 378 -16.36 -27.22 -23.54
CA SER A 378 -15.06 -26.94 -22.96
C SER A 378 -14.84 -25.43 -22.89
N LYS A 379 -14.08 -24.96 -21.88
CA LYS A 379 -13.63 -23.55 -21.86
C LYS A 379 -12.64 -23.33 -23.01
N TYR A 380 -13.16 -22.92 -24.18
CA TYR A 380 -12.37 -22.43 -25.30
C TYR A 380 -11.65 -21.11 -24.94
N THR A 381 -12.20 -20.32 -24.02
CA THR A 381 -11.56 -19.14 -23.42
C THR A 381 -10.80 -19.51 -22.14
N LYS A 382 -9.53 -19.11 -22.06
CA LYS A 382 -8.70 -19.22 -20.85
C LYS A 382 -8.42 -17.82 -20.32
N VAL A 383 -8.85 -17.54 -19.09
CA VAL A 383 -8.61 -16.25 -18.43
C VAL A 383 -7.10 -16.00 -18.31
N ALA A 384 -6.67 -14.78 -18.63
CA ALA A 384 -5.25 -14.42 -18.61
C ALA A 384 -4.70 -14.44 -17.18
N LYS A 385 -3.54 -15.09 -16.98
CA LYS A 385 -2.75 -14.91 -15.75
C LYS A 385 -2.03 -13.57 -15.80
N TYR A 386 -1.81 -12.95 -14.64
CA TYR A 386 -0.81 -11.88 -14.53
C TYR A 386 0.59 -12.49 -14.73
N PRO A 387 1.38 -12.06 -15.72
CA PRO A 387 2.65 -12.69 -16.05
C PRO A 387 3.77 -12.20 -15.12
N THR A 388 3.64 -12.46 -13.82
CA THR A 388 4.44 -11.87 -12.75
C THR A 388 5.95 -12.16 -12.82
N ARG A 389 6.37 -13.19 -13.55
CA ARG A 389 7.78 -13.42 -13.91
C ARG A 389 8.39 -12.36 -14.85
N ASN A 390 7.57 -11.54 -15.52
CA ASN A 390 8.03 -10.47 -16.40
C ASN A 390 8.48 -9.21 -15.64
N ILE A 391 8.25 -9.14 -14.32
CA ILE A 391 8.67 -8.01 -13.49
C ILE A 391 10.21 -7.96 -13.45
N LYS A 392 10.79 -6.83 -13.85
CA LYS A 392 12.23 -6.55 -13.76
C LYS A 392 12.60 -5.86 -12.44
N THR A 393 11.70 -5.01 -11.93
CA THR A 393 11.87 -4.26 -10.68
C THR A 393 12.30 -5.18 -9.52
N PRO A 394 13.30 -4.81 -8.71
CA PRO A 394 13.69 -5.51 -7.49
C PRO A 394 12.51 -5.67 -6.54
N ILE A 395 12.27 -6.91 -6.11
CA ILE A 395 11.15 -7.27 -5.22
C ILE A 395 11.70 -7.71 -3.86
N VAL A 396 11.28 -7.00 -2.82
CA VAL A 396 11.58 -7.29 -1.41
C VAL A 396 10.29 -7.64 -0.68
N LEU A 397 10.09 -8.91 -0.36
CA LEU A 397 8.94 -9.39 0.41
C LEU A 397 9.28 -9.41 1.91
N VAL A 398 8.39 -8.85 2.75
CA VAL A 398 8.42 -9.03 4.20
C VAL A 398 7.06 -9.56 4.64
N TYR A 399 7.02 -10.76 5.23
CA TYR A 399 5.78 -11.48 5.51
C TYR A 399 5.74 -12.07 6.92
N GLY A 400 4.53 -12.25 7.46
CA GLY A 400 4.30 -12.82 8.79
C GLY A 400 4.27 -14.34 8.75
N GLY A 401 4.98 -15.01 9.67
CA GLY A 401 5.01 -16.48 9.73
C GLY A 401 3.68 -17.13 10.13
N ILE A 402 2.77 -16.36 10.73
CA ILE A 402 1.40 -16.78 11.08
C ILE A 402 0.32 -16.05 10.27
N ASP A 403 0.70 -15.34 9.20
CA ASP A 403 -0.25 -14.71 8.27
C ASP A 403 -0.83 -15.73 7.28
N SER A 404 -2.06 -16.14 7.55
CA SER A 404 -2.86 -17.07 6.72
C SER A 404 -3.05 -16.66 5.25
N LEU A 405 -2.82 -15.40 4.87
CA LEU A 405 -3.02 -14.93 3.49
C LEU A 405 -1.78 -15.09 2.59
N VAL A 406 -0.59 -15.33 3.15
CA VAL A 406 0.67 -15.36 2.38
C VAL A 406 1.11 -16.80 2.09
N ASP A 407 0.82 -17.30 0.89
CA ASP A 407 1.49 -18.51 0.38
C ASP A 407 2.84 -18.15 -0.28
N ILE A 408 3.86 -18.00 0.55
CA ILE A 408 5.22 -17.67 0.09
C ILE A 408 5.80 -18.73 -0.87
N LYS A 409 5.36 -19.99 -0.78
CA LYS A 409 5.84 -21.09 -1.64
C LYS A 409 5.22 -21.04 -3.04
N VAL A 410 4.00 -20.54 -3.18
CA VAL A 410 3.40 -20.21 -4.48
C VAL A 410 4.00 -18.92 -5.03
N MET A 411 4.12 -17.88 -4.20
CA MET A 411 4.69 -16.59 -4.63
C MET A 411 6.10 -16.73 -5.22
N LEU A 412 7.03 -17.39 -4.54
CA LEU A 412 8.41 -17.58 -5.02
C LEU A 412 8.53 -18.50 -6.26
N ARG A 413 7.44 -19.11 -6.73
CA ARG A 413 7.39 -19.85 -8.00
C ARG A 413 6.84 -19.01 -9.14
N GLU A 414 5.87 -18.13 -8.88
CA GLU A 414 5.26 -17.25 -9.88
C GLU A 414 6.05 -15.94 -10.06
N LEU A 415 6.89 -15.56 -9.08
CA LEU A 415 7.73 -14.36 -9.13
C LEU A 415 9.10 -14.56 -9.82
N PRO A 416 9.79 -13.46 -10.18
CA PRO A 416 11.18 -13.48 -10.66
C PRO A 416 12.15 -14.05 -9.63
N THR A 417 13.17 -14.79 -10.08
CA THR A 417 14.11 -15.54 -9.21
C THR A 417 15.00 -14.67 -8.34
N GLN A 418 15.15 -13.39 -8.66
CA GLN A 418 15.90 -12.40 -7.88
C GLN A 418 15.10 -11.79 -6.70
N THR A 419 13.82 -12.18 -6.53
CA THR A 419 12.97 -11.80 -5.39
C THR A 419 13.59 -12.23 -4.07
N VAL A 420 13.72 -11.32 -3.11
CA VAL A 420 14.17 -11.64 -1.74
C VAL A 420 12.98 -11.68 -0.80
N ALA A 421 12.89 -12.71 0.04
CA ALA A 421 11.86 -12.84 1.06
C ALA A 421 12.45 -12.84 2.48
N THR A 422 11.73 -12.21 3.41
CA THR A 422 12.07 -12.18 4.84
C THR A 422 10.83 -12.47 5.67
N GLU A 423 10.95 -13.41 6.60
CA GLU A 423 9.87 -13.82 7.50
C GLU A 423 10.00 -13.12 8.86
N ILE A 424 8.88 -12.66 9.41
CA ILE A 424 8.75 -12.25 10.81
C ILE A 424 7.84 -13.31 11.48
N PRO A 425 8.40 -14.32 12.17
CA PRO A 425 7.64 -15.54 12.50
C PRO A 425 6.39 -15.32 13.38
N HIS A 426 6.41 -14.30 14.25
CA HIS A 426 5.32 -13.99 15.18
C HIS A 426 4.28 -13.00 14.65
N TYR A 427 4.40 -12.54 13.40
CA TYR A 427 3.50 -11.51 12.84
C TYR A 427 2.29 -12.11 12.11
N GLU A 428 1.12 -11.52 12.39
CA GLU A 428 -0.10 -11.62 11.61
C GLU A 428 -0.18 -10.46 10.59
N HIS A 429 -1.23 -10.44 9.77
CA HIS A 429 -1.35 -9.52 8.62
C HIS A 429 -1.31 -8.03 9.00
N LEU A 430 -2.05 -7.60 10.04
CA LEU A 430 -2.14 -6.19 10.43
C LEU A 430 -0.94 -5.69 11.27
N ASP A 431 -0.06 -6.60 11.71
CA ASP A 431 1.08 -6.24 12.57
C ASP A 431 2.10 -5.36 11.83
N PHE A 432 2.20 -5.54 10.50
CA PHE A 432 2.98 -4.70 9.58
C PHE A 432 2.58 -3.22 9.54
N LEU A 433 1.40 -2.87 10.06
CA LEU A 433 0.96 -1.49 10.23
C LEU A 433 1.08 -1.03 11.68
N TRP A 434 0.65 -1.86 12.65
CA TRP A 434 0.28 -1.38 13.99
C TRP A 434 0.85 -2.18 15.18
N ALA A 435 1.76 -3.13 14.97
CA ALA A 435 2.38 -3.85 16.08
C ALA A 435 3.20 -2.93 17.01
N ARG A 436 3.42 -3.40 18.25
CA ARG A 436 4.23 -2.70 19.25
C ARG A 436 5.72 -2.63 18.92
N ASP A 437 6.20 -3.52 18.06
CA ASP A 437 7.60 -3.69 17.64
C ASP A 437 7.79 -3.50 16.11
N VAL A 438 6.83 -2.86 15.43
CA VAL A 438 6.82 -2.70 13.96
C VAL A 438 8.03 -1.91 13.44
N ASP A 439 8.48 -0.93 14.21
CA ASP A 439 9.73 -0.20 14.01
C ASP A 439 10.93 -1.15 14.04
N ALA A 440 11.02 -1.98 15.07
CA ALA A 440 12.14 -2.87 15.32
C ALA A 440 12.14 -4.14 14.45
N GLN A 441 11.01 -4.52 13.84
CA GLN A 441 10.89 -5.73 13.02
C GLN A 441 10.71 -5.48 11.51
N VAL A 442 10.14 -4.33 11.10
CA VAL A 442 9.86 -4.05 9.68
C VAL A 442 10.79 -2.98 9.11
N PHE A 443 11.07 -1.90 9.86
CA PHE A 443 11.61 -0.68 9.24
C PHE A 443 13.01 -0.86 8.67
N GLN A 444 13.89 -1.60 9.34
CA GLN A 444 15.24 -1.80 8.83
C GLN A 444 15.24 -2.53 7.48
N HIS A 445 14.30 -3.45 7.24
CA HIS A 445 14.16 -4.10 5.94
C HIS A 445 13.64 -3.15 4.84
N VAL A 446 12.89 -2.11 5.22
CA VAL A 446 12.50 -1.02 4.33
C VAL A 446 13.70 -0.11 4.03
N PHE A 447 14.46 0.30 5.04
CA PHE A 447 15.64 1.16 4.87
C PHE A 447 16.75 0.46 4.08
N ASP A 448 17.12 -0.78 4.43
CA ASP A 448 18.09 -1.61 3.70
C ASP A 448 17.77 -1.63 2.19
N ALA A 449 16.48 -1.76 1.83
CA ALA A 449 16.02 -1.80 0.44
C ALA A 449 16.03 -0.42 -0.23
N LEU A 450 15.49 0.61 0.43
CA LEU A 450 15.46 1.99 -0.09
C LEU A 450 16.86 2.59 -0.24
N GLU A 451 17.82 2.20 0.57
CA GLU A 451 19.21 2.68 0.49
C GLU A 451 20.04 1.89 -0.52
N SER A 452 19.67 0.63 -0.80
CA SER A 452 20.42 -0.20 -1.74
C SER A 452 20.03 0.01 -3.20
N PHE A 453 18.72 0.14 -3.49
CA PHE A 453 18.16 0.34 -4.83
C PHE A 453 17.83 1.82 -5.01
N THR A 454 18.72 2.52 -5.72
CA THR A 454 18.69 4.00 -5.78
C THR A 454 18.28 4.56 -7.13
N GLY A 455 18.44 3.77 -8.19
CA GLY A 455 17.97 4.07 -9.54
C GLY A 455 17.07 2.96 -10.08
N ALA A 456 16.74 3.05 -11.36
CA ALA A 456 15.95 2.05 -12.09
C ALA A 456 16.79 1.20 -13.05
N GLU A 457 18.12 1.17 -12.87
CA GLU A 457 19.06 0.37 -13.67
C GLU A 457 19.13 -1.09 -13.19
N HIS A 458 18.72 -1.35 -11.95
CA HIS A 458 18.52 -2.68 -11.35
C HIS A 458 19.78 -3.56 -11.41
N THR A 459 20.94 -2.96 -11.18
CA THR A 459 22.23 -3.59 -11.48
C THR A 459 22.56 -4.73 -10.50
N LYS A 460 23.42 -5.66 -10.91
CA LYS A 460 23.84 -6.80 -10.07
C LYS A 460 24.48 -6.33 -8.76
N GLU A 461 25.16 -5.19 -8.80
CA GLU A 461 25.83 -4.51 -7.70
C GLU A 461 24.82 -3.92 -6.70
N GLU A 462 23.65 -3.43 -7.15
CA GLU A 462 22.57 -3.01 -6.24
C GLU A 462 21.99 -4.21 -5.46
N TYR A 463 21.79 -5.36 -6.12
CA TYR A 463 21.37 -6.59 -5.43
C TYR A 463 22.44 -7.13 -4.47
N GLU A 464 23.73 -6.97 -4.78
CA GLU A 464 24.83 -7.40 -3.89
C GLU A 464 25.02 -6.44 -2.71
N ARG A 465 24.85 -5.13 -2.91
CA ARG A 465 24.73 -4.13 -1.85
C ARG A 465 23.57 -4.46 -0.91
N TYR A 466 22.38 -4.75 -1.45
CA TYR A 466 21.20 -5.09 -0.64
C TYR A 466 21.39 -6.36 0.21
N ARG A 467 21.93 -7.44 -0.38
CA ARG A 467 22.24 -8.67 0.36
C ARG A 467 23.25 -8.42 1.48
N SER A 468 24.24 -7.56 1.25
CA SER A 468 25.28 -7.22 2.22
C SER A 468 24.71 -6.39 3.38
N ALA A 469 23.98 -5.31 3.09
CA ALA A 469 23.31 -4.47 4.09
C ALA A 469 22.37 -5.30 4.97
N ARG A 470 21.48 -6.09 4.35
CA ARG A 470 20.54 -6.98 5.06
C ARG A 470 21.25 -8.00 5.94
N HIS A 471 22.41 -8.52 5.54
CA HIS A 471 23.20 -9.44 6.37
C HIS A 471 23.77 -8.74 7.62
N VAL A 472 24.28 -7.52 7.49
CA VAL A 472 24.71 -6.68 8.63
C VAL A 472 23.52 -6.39 9.56
N SER A 473 22.40 -5.91 9.02
CA SER A 473 21.17 -5.60 9.79
C SER A 473 20.62 -6.81 10.57
N LEU A 474 20.59 -8.00 9.95
CA LEU A 474 20.16 -9.23 10.61
C LEU A 474 21.17 -9.75 11.66
N SER A 475 22.47 -9.68 11.38
CA SER A 475 23.51 -10.13 12.33
C SER A 475 23.61 -9.21 13.56
N ALA A 476 23.45 -7.89 13.38
CA ALA A 476 23.34 -6.93 14.48
C ALA A 476 22.08 -7.21 15.33
N SER A 477 20.92 -7.40 14.70
CA SER A 477 19.67 -7.74 15.37
C SER A 477 19.76 -9.04 16.20
N ASN A 478 20.37 -10.08 15.64
CA ASN A 478 20.60 -11.35 16.34
C ASN A 478 21.62 -11.22 17.48
N SER A 479 22.63 -10.37 17.34
CA SER A 479 23.60 -10.08 18.41
C SER A 479 22.92 -9.34 19.58
N LEU A 480 22.11 -8.32 19.29
CA LEU A 480 21.33 -7.58 20.30
C LEU A 480 20.33 -8.49 21.04
N ARG A 481 19.69 -9.44 20.33
CA ARG A 481 18.86 -10.48 20.96
C ARG A 481 19.65 -11.38 21.91
N ARG A 482 20.92 -11.68 21.59
CA ARG A 482 21.80 -12.55 22.39
C ARG A 482 22.35 -11.89 23.66
N PHE A 483 22.34 -10.56 23.74
CA PHE A 483 22.79 -9.79 24.91
C PHE A 483 21.68 -9.38 25.89
N LYS A 484 20.40 -9.70 25.64
CA LYS A 484 19.35 -9.56 26.67
C LYS A 484 19.48 -10.69 27.71
N PRO A 485 19.69 -10.39 29.01
CA PRO A 485 19.80 -11.43 30.04
C PRO A 485 18.49 -12.20 30.22
N ASN A 486 18.58 -13.52 30.35
CA ASN A 486 17.44 -14.41 30.41
C ASN A 486 16.71 -14.34 31.77
N LYS A 487 15.75 -13.41 31.92
CA LYS A 487 14.86 -13.34 33.09
C LYS A 487 13.75 -14.39 33.04
N ASN A 488 14.12 -15.66 33.21
CA ASN A 488 13.19 -16.69 33.69
C ASN A 488 13.04 -16.53 35.22
N GLY A 489 11.89 -16.04 35.67
CA GLY A 489 11.56 -15.89 37.09
C GLY A 489 10.07 -15.61 37.25
N ASP A 490 9.33 -16.60 37.74
CA ASP A 490 7.87 -16.54 37.86
C ASP A 490 7.43 -15.54 38.95
N SER A 491 6.70 -14.49 38.56
CA SER A 491 6.01 -13.58 39.49
C SER A 491 4.99 -12.67 38.77
N THR A 492 3.90 -12.35 39.46
CA THR A 492 2.75 -11.59 38.92
C THR A 492 2.78 -10.10 39.34
N ALA A 493 3.44 -9.24 38.55
CA ALA A 493 3.38 -7.78 38.72
C ALA A 493 3.58 -7.06 37.35
N VAL A 494 2.59 -6.33 36.82
CA VAL A 494 2.31 -4.87 36.98
C VAL A 494 3.00 -3.99 35.93
N ASP A 495 2.21 -3.13 35.26
CA ASP A 495 2.70 -2.10 34.34
C ASP A 495 3.60 -1.05 35.03
N SER A 496 4.80 -0.81 34.50
CA SER A 496 5.55 0.42 34.75
C SER A 496 6.51 0.75 33.60
N ASP A 497 6.00 1.40 32.55
CA ASP A 497 6.84 2.11 31.58
C ASP A 497 7.46 3.35 32.26
N VAL A 498 8.78 3.54 32.11
CA VAL A 498 9.52 4.68 32.70
C VAL A 498 10.11 5.53 31.58
N SER A 499 9.48 6.68 31.32
CA SER A 499 9.88 7.63 30.27
C SER A 499 9.74 9.08 30.75
N THR A 500 10.72 9.58 31.53
CA THR A 500 10.87 11.03 31.76
C THR A 500 12.33 11.40 32.06
N ALA A 501 12.96 12.19 31.19
CA ALA A 501 13.86 13.32 31.52
C ALA A 501 14.65 13.80 30.28
N VAL A 502 14.23 14.90 29.65
CA VAL A 502 15.10 15.73 28.79
C VAL A 502 14.83 17.20 29.09
N ALA A 503 15.63 17.77 29.99
CA ALA A 503 15.93 19.19 30.17
C ALA A 503 17.08 19.28 31.19
N GLY A 504 18.10 20.14 31.05
CA GLY A 504 18.36 21.07 29.96
C GLY A 504 19.06 22.32 30.50
N SER A 505 20.38 22.40 30.36
CA SER A 505 21.17 23.59 30.72
C SER A 505 22.46 23.65 29.91
N VAL A 506 22.91 24.88 29.64
CA VAL A 506 24.15 25.21 28.92
C VAL A 506 25.06 25.96 29.89
N HIS A 507 26.34 25.59 29.95
CA HIS A 507 27.43 26.55 30.12
C HIS A 507 28.78 25.95 29.71
N ASP A 508 29.76 26.84 29.62
CA ASP A 508 31.03 26.69 28.92
C ASP A 508 32.13 26.06 29.79
N GLY A 509 33.22 25.65 29.15
CA GLY A 509 34.41 25.13 29.82
C GLY A 509 35.47 24.65 28.81
N GLU A 510 36.38 25.53 28.43
CA GLU A 510 37.65 25.13 27.83
C GLU A 510 38.57 24.54 28.91
N GLU A 511 39.28 23.46 28.62
CA GLU A 511 40.66 23.28 29.12
C GLU A 511 41.44 22.26 28.26
N GLN A 512 42.77 22.24 28.41
CA GLN A 512 43.68 21.70 27.40
C GLN A 512 44.98 21.13 28.02
N PHE A 513 45.57 20.12 27.34
CA PHE A 513 46.96 19.63 27.45
C PHE A 513 47.43 18.74 28.64
N ILE A 514 48.57 18.07 28.36
CA ILE A 514 49.50 17.28 29.20
C ILE A 514 48.98 15.88 29.64
N ASP A 515 49.55 14.70 29.34
CA ASP A 515 50.78 14.15 28.70
C ASP A 515 51.73 13.38 29.65
N ALA A 516 52.40 12.32 29.13
CA ALA A 516 53.45 11.45 29.70
C ALA A 516 53.12 10.55 30.94
N ASP A 517 53.84 9.45 31.26
CA ASP A 517 54.55 8.39 30.48
C ASP A 517 54.98 7.21 31.44
N GLU A 518 55.54 6.12 30.87
CA GLU A 518 56.53 5.17 31.42
C GLU A 518 56.16 3.91 32.29
N ARG A 519 56.53 2.75 31.72
CA ARG A 519 57.24 1.55 32.29
C ARG A 519 56.51 0.33 32.90
N GLN A 520 56.59 -0.81 32.16
CA GLN A 520 57.52 -1.96 32.33
C GLN A 520 57.96 -2.39 33.77
N GLU A 521 58.23 -3.66 34.14
CA GLU A 521 58.62 -4.88 33.39
C GLU A 521 58.63 -6.17 34.29
N ARG A 522 58.85 -7.38 33.71
CA ARG A 522 59.41 -8.67 34.26
C ARG A 522 58.43 -9.76 34.79
N LEU A 523 58.67 -11.09 34.61
CA LEU A 523 59.65 -11.88 33.82
C LEU A 523 59.22 -13.39 33.68
N ASP A 524 59.64 -14.05 32.58
CA ASP A 524 60.06 -15.47 32.40
C ASP A 524 59.17 -16.70 32.74
N GLN A 525 59.29 -17.88 32.08
CA GLN A 525 60.04 -18.32 30.86
C GLN A 525 59.12 -19.27 30.00
N VAL A 526 59.42 -20.44 29.39
CA VAL A 526 60.54 -21.41 29.31
C VAL A 526 60.64 -22.05 27.89
N LYS A 527 61.78 -21.82 27.21
CA LYS A 527 62.63 -22.64 26.29
C LYS A 527 62.16 -23.86 25.46
N ALA A 528 62.90 -24.06 24.36
CA ALA A 528 62.89 -25.19 23.40
C ALA A 528 64.33 -25.65 23.03
N PRO A 529 64.51 -26.68 22.16
CA PRO A 529 65.65 -26.82 21.21
C PRO A 529 65.16 -27.05 19.74
N HIS A 530 65.77 -26.56 18.64
CA HIS A 530 67.10 -26.83 18.02
C HIS A 530 67.25 -28.26 17.39
N GLN A 531 67.91 -28.51 16.24
CA GLN A 531 68.62 -27.66 15.23
C GLN A 531 68.93 -28.43 13.90
N ALA A 532 69.01 -27.72 12.75
CA ALA A 532 69.81 -27.99 11.52
C ALA A 532 69.67 -29.38 10.78
N ARG A 533 70.23 -29.67 9.58
CA ARG A 533 71.11 -28.96 8.59
C ARG A 533 70.95 -29.59 7.16
N GLU A 534 71.66 -29.02 6.17
CA GLU A 534 72.23 -29.65 4.94
C GLU A 534 71.53 -29.61 3.54
N SER A 535 72.36 -29.84 2.52
CA SER A 535 72.27 -29.68 1.04
C SER A 535 73.55 -30.35 0.46
N PRO A 536 73.74 -30.70 -0.85
CA PRO A 536 73.38 -29.94 -2.07
C PRO A 536 73.14 -30.79 -3.37
N LEU A 537 73.25 -30.15 -4.56
CA LEU A 537 73.42 -30.73 -5.93
C LEU A 537 72.15 -31.42 -6.55
N THR A 538 71.90 -31.48 -7.86
CA THR A 538 72.65 -31.05 -9.08
C THR A 538 71.71 -30.75 -10.28
N THR A 539 72.11 -29.87 -11.22
CA THR A 539 71.78 -29.82 -12.69
C THR A 539 70.31 -29.71 -13.19
N SER A 540 69.98 -29.08 -14.33
CA SER A 540 70.70 -28.10 -15.20
C SER A 540 69.77 -27.51 -16.31
N VAL A 541 70.22 -26.41 -16.94
CA VAL A 541 69.76 -25.77 -18.22
C VAL A 541 68.29 -25.29 -18.31
N GLY A 542 67.99 -24.05 -18.73
CA GLY A 542 68.88 -22.90 -19.00
C GLY A 542 68.21 -21.74 -19.75
N SER A 543 68.82 -20.54 -19.64
CA SER A 543 68.60 -19.28 -20.41
C SER A 543 67.18 -18.65 -20.44
N LEU A 544 66.96 -17.35 -20.14
CA LEU A 544 67.63 -16.09 -20.52
C LEU A 544 67.38 -15.66 -21.99
N SER A 545 67.05 -14.39 -22.32
CA SER A 545 66.76 -13.23 -21.47
C SER A 545 66.16 -12.00 -22.19
N SER A 546 65.68 -11.06 -21.37
CA SER A 546 65.96 -9.60 -21.42
C SER A 546 65.34 -8.67 -22.48
N THR A 547 64.66 -7.65 -21.94
CA THR A 547 64.52 -6.24 -22.37
C THR A 547 65.88 -5.50 -22.26
N PRO A 548 66.06 -4.14 -22.19
CA PRO A 548 65.15 -2.98 -22.33
C PRO A 548 65.69 -1.83 -23.22
N GLY A 549 64.99 -0.68 -23.26
CA GLY A 549 65.51 0.57 -23.84
C GLY A 549 64.59 1.79 -23.63
N SER A 550 65.13 2.97 -23.34
CA SER A 550 64.37 4.20 -23.02
C SER A 550 65.10 5.47 -23.48
N LYS A 551 64.36 6.53 -23.92
CA LYS A 551 64.56 7.97 -23.60
C LYS A 551 63.83 8.97 -24.54
N ARG A 552 63.24 10.03 -23.93
CA ARG A 552 62.98 11.41 -24.46
C ARG A 552 62.08 11.56 -25.71
N GLY A 553 61.38 12.68 -25.97
CA GLY A 553 61.03 13.85 -25.13
C GLY A 553 60.80 15.16 -25.95
N GLY A 554 59.81 16.00 -25.58
CA GLY A 554 59.79 17.45 -25.89
C GLY A 554 58.81 18.03 -26.95
N ASN A 555 58.02 19.02 -26.50
CA ASN A 555 57.71 20.32 -27.15
C ASN A 555 56.83 20.53 -28.44
N ILE A 556 55.69 21.21 -28.24
CA ILE A 556 55.33 22.58 -28.78
C ILE A 556 54.62 22.79 -30.16
N LEU A 557 53.49 23.53 -30.09
CA LEU A 557 52.80 24.46 -31.04
C LEU A 557 52.03 24.04 -32.33
N ARG A 558 50.87 24.73 -32.47
CA ARG A 558 50.23 25.38 -33.65
C ARG A 558 49.17 24.67 -34.54
N ARG A 559 48.08 25.43 -34.77
CA ARG A 559 47.13 25.37 -35.91
C ARG A 559 47.69 26.14 -37.12
N PRO A 560 47.16 25.90 -38.34
CA PRO A 560 46.30 26.90 -39.03
C PRO A 560 44.83 26.39 -39.19
N ASN A 561 43.76 27.21 -39.31
CA ASN A 561 43.27 28.01 -40.48
C ASN A 561 43.12 27.16 -41.76
N SER A 562 42.05 27.24 -42.57
CA SER A 562 41.11 28.35 -42.92
C SER A 562 39.74 27.81 -43.41
N ARG A 563 38.57 28.35 -43.04
CA ARG A 563 37.83 29.56 -43.55
C ARG A 563 36.85 29.21 -44.74
N PRO A 564 35.98 30.09 -45.29
CA PRO A 564 34.52 29.88 -45.15
C PRO A 564 33.66 30.02 -46.43
N THR A 565 32.34 29.75 -46.33
CA THR A 565 31.29 30.51 -47.04
C THR A 565 29.88 30.32 -46.42
N SER A 566 28.97 31.23 -46.78
CA SER A 566 27.51 31.24 -46.57
C SER A 566 26.89 31.80 -47.90
N PRO A 567 25.58 32.11 -48.09
CA PRO A 567 24.43 32.14 -47.16
C PRO A 567 23.05 31.71 -47.76
N MET A 568 21.97 32.06 -47.04
CA MET A 568 20.58 32.37 -47.48
C MET A 568 19.48 31.28 -47.66
N TYR A 569 18.31 31.69 -47.15
CA TYR A 569 16.91 31.29 -47.36
C TYR A 569 16.40 31.59 -48.80
N PRO A 570 15.09 31.42 -49.17
CA PRO A 570 13.95 30.73 -48.52
C PRO A 570 13.26 29.72 -49.48
N GLY A 571 12.02 29.27 -49.18
CA GLY A 571 11.04 28.94 -50.23
C GLY A 571 10.00 27.87 -49.89
N SER A 572 8.72 28.26 -49.84
CA SER A 572 7.56 27.36 -49.87
C SER A 572 6.94 27.33 -51.27
N LEU A 573 6.20 26.26 -51.60
CA LEU A 573 4.84 26.23 -52.23
C LEU A 573 4.55 24.91 -52.96
N ASP A 574 3.27 24.47 -52.91
CA ASP A 574 2.48 23.87 -54.01
C ASP A 574 2.90 22.51 -54.64
N THR A 575 2.03 21.71 -55.30
CA THR A 575 0.58 21.79 -55.60
C THR A 575 -0.05 20.40 -55.93
N ARG A 576 -1.39 20.34 -56.01
CA ARG A 576 -2.23 19.56 -56.97
C ARG A 576 -2.46 18.03 -56.71
N PHE A 577 -3.70 17.54 -56.69
CA PHE A 577 -4.65 17.17 -57.80
C PHE A 577 -4.18 15.91 -58.60
N GLU A 578 -5.00 14.94 -59.03
CA GLU A 578 -6.46 14.68 -58.90
C GLU A 578 -6.78 13.21 -59.35
N ASN A 579 -8.02 12.73 -59.12
CA ASN A 579 -8.67 11.52 -59.70
C ASN A 579 -8.12 10.11 -59.34
N GLY A 580 -8.94 9.04 -59.30
CA GLY A 580 -10.42 8.97 -59.30
C GLY A 580 -11.00 7.71 -60.00
N SER A 581 -11.76 6.86 -59.28
CA SER A 581 -12.47 5.70 -59.89
C SER A 581 -13.63 5.09 -59.05
N ARG A 582 -14.81 5.69 -59.21
CA ARG A 582 -16.17 5.08 -59.28
C ARG A 582 -16.35 3.56 -59.06
N ALA A 583 -17.26 3.20 -58.14
CA ALA A 583 -18.20 2.06 -58.27
C ALA A 583 -19.41 2.22 -57.31
N GLU A 584 -20.63 1.91 -57.78
CA GLU A 584 -21.88 1.74 -56.98
C GLU A 584 -21.96 0.27 -56.48
N SER A 585 -22.76 -0.18 -55.49
CA SER A 585 -24.10 0.16 -54.95
C SER A 585 -24.17 -0.16 -53.43
N LEU A 586 -25.00 0.43 -52.55
CA LEU A 586 -26.46 0.64 -52.48
C LEU A 586 -27.33 -0.60 -52.15
N SER A 587 -27.56 -0.83 -50.85
CA SER A 587 -28.88 -1.06 -50.21
C SER A 587 -28.69 -1.14 -48.68
N ASP A 588 -29.27 -0.31 -47.81
CA ASP A 588 -30.65 0.20 -47.62
C ASP A 588 -31.49 -0.66 -46.66
N ARG A 589 -31.53 -0.30 -45.36
CA ARG A 589 -32.77 0.12 -44.65
C ARG A 589 -32.60 0.39 -43.15
N SER A 590 -32.95 1.64 -42.77
CA SER A 590 -33.75 1.92 -41.56
C SER A 590 -35.23 2.01 -41.98
N PRO A 591 -36.18 1.94 -41.03
CA PRO A 591 -36.84 3.14 -40.48
C PRO A 591 -36.71 3.18 -38.94
N ASP A 592 -36.78 4.31 -38.22
CA ASP A 592 -37.80 5.37 -38.15
C ASP A 592 -39.16 4.89 -37.56
N SER A 593 -39.88 5.64 -36.72
CA SER A 593 -39.75 7.07 -36.36
C SER A 593 -40.11 7.39 -34.89
N GLU A 594 -39.66 8.58 -34.47
CA GLU A 594 -40.31 9.59 -33.59
C GLU A 594 -41.34 9.21 -32.50
N TYR A 595 -41.18 9.84 -31.33
CA TYR A 595 -42.28 10.58 -30.71
C TYR A 595 -41.76 11.83 -29.97
N VAL A 596 -42.24 13.01 -30.36
CA VAL A 596 -41.95 14.28 -29.69
C VAL A 596 -43.05 14.56 -28.65
N GLY A 597 -42.67 14.85 -27.40
CA GLY A 597 -43.58 15.17 -26.30
C GLY A 597 -43.15 16.45 -25.57
N ALA A 598 -44.10 17.35 -25.30
CA ALA A 598 -43.81 18.71 -24.83
C ALA A 598 -43.41 18.80 -23.34
N LEU A 599 -42.58 19.81 -23.03
CA LEU A 599 -42.22 20.20 -21.67
C LEU A 599 -43.37 20.96 -20.97
N PRO A 600 -43.81 20.53 -19.76
CA PRO A 600 -44.57 21.39 -18.86
C PRO A 600 -43.62 22.29 -18.04
N SER A 601 -43.95 23.57 -17.93
CA SER A 601 -43.22 24.51 -17.08
C SER A 601 -43.56 24.30 -15.60
N VAL A 602 -42.54 24.20 -14.75
CA VAL A 602 -42.70 24.08 -13.29
C VAL A 602 -42.16 25.33 -12.60
N THR A 603 -43.04 26.06 -11.93
CA THR A 603 -42.68 27.25 -11.14
C THR A 603 -42.02 26.87 -9.82
N PRO A 604 -41.06 27.66 -9.32
CA PRO A 604 -40.41 27.39 -8.03
C PRO A 604 -41.35 27.71 -6.85
N PRO A 605 -41.37 26.90 -5.78
CA PRO A 605 -42.15 27.19 -4.59
C PRO A 605 -41.60 28.39 -3.82
N LYS A 606 -42.51 29.19 -3.23
CA LYS A 606 -42.17 30.38 -2.44
C LYS A 606 -41.36 30.01 -1.19
N ARG A 607 -40.24 30.71 -0.97
CA ARG A 607 -39.61 30.76 0.36
C ARG A 607 -40.49 31.56 1.32
N THR A 608 -41.00 30.94 2.38
CA THR A 608 -41.34 31.64 3.63
C THR A 608 -40.06 31.80 4.46
N GLY A 609 -39.93 32.92 5.17
CA GLY A 609 -38.70 33.26 5.89
C GLY A 609 -38.90 33.44 7.40
N ALA A 610 -38.08 32.76 8.19
CA ALA A 610 -37.77 33.07 9.58
C ALA A 610 -36.47 32.32 9.94
N GLY A 611 -35.44 32.94 10.53
CA GLY A 611 -35.21 34.37 10.74
C GLY A 611 -33.71 34.68 10.65
N ALA A 612 -33.37 35.95 10.41
CA ALA A 612 -31.97 36.38 10.33
C ALA A 612 -31.44 36.82 11.71
N SER A 613 -30.19 36.46 12.00
CA SER A 613 -29.36 37.10 13.02
C SER A 613 -28.17 37.77 12.32
N GLN A 614 -27.69 38.89 12.87
CA GLN A 614 -27.00 39.92 12.09
C GLN A 614 -25.54 39.61 11.72
N MET A 615 -25.08 40.26 10.65
CA MET A 615 -23.70 40.25 10.18
C MET A 615 -22.79 41.05 11.13
N SER A 616 -21.48 40.73 11.11
CA SER A 616 -20.43 41.72 11.35
C SER A 616 -19.55 41.78 10.10
N LEU A 617 -19.67 42.85 9.30
CA LEU A 617 -18.77 43.11 8.18
C LEU A 617 -17.48 43.75 8.71
N ASN A 618 -16.38 43.00 8.84
CA ASN A 618 -15.09 43.61 9.20
C ASN A 618 -13.81 42.84 8.78
N SER A 619 -13.85 42.02 7.71
CA SER A 619 -12.65 41.31 7.22
C SER A 619 -12.42 41.33 5.70
N LEU A 620 -13.42 41.66 4.88
CA LEU A 620 -13.29 41.69 3.41
C LEU A 620 -12.69 43.00 2.88
N ARG A 621 -11.38 43.24 3.11
CA ARG A 621 -10.67 44.35 2.43
C ARG A 621 -9.18 44.13 2.09
N ALA A 622 -8.79 42.89 1.77
CA ALA A 622 -7.62 42.59 0.95
C ALA A 622 -7.81 41.23 0.24
N GLY A 623 -7.29 40.99 -0.98
CA GLY A 623 -6.54 41.94 -1.82
C GLY A 623 -5.62 41.30 -2.88
N LYS A 624 -5.88 40.07 -3.31
CA LYS A 624 -5.27 39.29 -4.43
C LYS A 624 -6.12 38.01 -4.60
N GLY A 625 -6.32 37.43 -5.78
CA GLY A 625 -5.82 37.79 -7.11
C GLY A 625 -5.55 36.55 -7.97
N ILE A 626 -6.58 35.74 -8.26
CA ILE A 626 -6.42 34.47 -9.01
C ILE A 626 -6.45 34.76 -10.51
N SER A 627 -5.43 34.27 -11.23
CA SER A 627 -5.37 34.29 -12.70
C SER A 627 -5.84 32.95 -13.25
N LEU A 628 -6.82 32.97 -14.16
CA LEU A 628 -7.25 31.80 -14.93
C LEU A 628 -6.78 31.99 -16.38
N GLY A 629 -5.77 31.21 -16.78
CA GLY A 629 -5.32 31.16 -18.18
C GLY A 629 -6.21 30.22 -18.99
N ALA A 630 -7.00 30.77 -19.91
CA ALA A 630 -7.65 29.99 -20.96
C ALA A 630 -6.68 29.79 -22.13
N SER A 631 -6.66 28.60 -22.71
CA SER A 631 -5.95 28.28 -23.95
C SER A 631 -6.96 27.91 -25.04
N GLU A 632 -7.22 28.84 -25.95
CA GLU A 632 -7.82 28.50 -27.23
C GLU A 632 -6.74 27.92 -28.16
N SER A 633 -7.13 26.96 -28.99
CA SER A 633 -6.33 26.45 -30.11
C SER A 633 -7.28 26.21 -31.29
N PRO A 634 -6.86 26.52 -32.53
CA PRO A 634 -7.67 26.30 -33.74
C PRO A 634 -7.84 24.82 -34.09
#